data_AF-A0A7S0D3A6-F1
#
_entry.id   AF-A0A7S0D3A6-F1
#
_cell.length_a   1.000
_cell.length_b   1.000
_cell.length_c   1.000
_cell.angle_alpha   90.00
_cell.angle_beta   90.00
_cell.angle_gamma   90.00
#
_symmetry.space_group_name_H-M   'P 1'
#
loop_
_entity.id
_entity.type
_entity.pdbx_description
1 polymer ?
#
loop_
_entity_poly.entity_id
_entity_poly.type
_entity_poly.pdbx_seq_one_letter_code
_entity_poly.pdbx_strand_id
1 'polypeptide(L)'
;LRGELERYASPDGEFVFSYPREFKRAPKLLKTHQNELFLRSTQLKKYNVGITIDPVTIKTLKDFGTVHQVAENIIKLEREKEGVMNAELKEVSRGILDGNESYFIDYTADSTRGNIRYFSKLVVDSKQRLYVLTIQAKQDDFSKVKAEMEAVIESFHTQSPTV
;
A
#
# COMPACT_ATOMS: atom_id res chain seq x y z
N LEU A 1 -15.67 -13.00 -3.72
CA LEU A 1 -15.42 -12.54 -5.10
C LEU A 1 -13.93 -12.74 -5.33
N ARG A 2 -13.53 -13.51 -6.34
CA ARG A 2 -12.13 -13.54 -6.77
C ARG A 2 -12.14 -12.88 -8.14
N GLY A 3 -11.91 -11.56 -8.18
CA GLY A 3 -11.85 -10.82 -9.42
C GLY A 3 -10.67 -11.30 -10.26
N GLU A 4 -10.80 -11.19 -11.58
CA GLU A 4 -9.65 -11.32 -12.46
C GLU A 4 -8.68 -10.16 -12.16
N LEU A 5 -7.40 -10.48 -11.93
CA LEU A 5 -6.39 -9.46 -11.70
C LEU A 5 -5.78 -9.01 -13.03
N GLU A 6 -5.58 -7.71 -13.18
CA GLU A 6 -4.89 -7.07 -14.29
C GLU A 6 -3.51 -6.60 -13.83
N ARG A 7 -2.47 -6.85 -14.64
CA ARG A 7 -1.10 -6.41 -14.36
C ARG A 7 -0.91 -4.95 -14.79
N TYR A 8 -0.51 -4.10 -13.85
CA TYR A 8 -0.01 -2.76 -14.12
C TYR A 8 1.52 -2.77 -14.18
N ALA A 9 2.11 -2.22 -15.24
CA ALA A 9 3.51 -1.81 -15.26
C ALA A 9 3.58 -0.29 -15.42
N SER A 10 4.41 0.37 -14.61
CA SER A 10 4.57 1.82 -14.72
C SER A 10 5.22 2.19 -16.06
N PRO A 11 4.85 3.33 -16.69
CA PRO A 11 5.37 3.71 -18.01
C PRO A 11 6.91 3.82 -18.08
N ASP A 12 7.53 4.13 -16.94
CA ASP A 12 8.97 4.28 -16.75
C ASP A 12 9.66 3.00 -16.23
N GLY A 13 8.91 1.91 -16.02
CA GLY A 13 9.43 0.63 -15.54
C GLY A 13 9.84 0.62 -14.06
N GLU A 14 9.51 1.67 -13.29
CA GLU A 14 9.80 1.80 -11.87
C GLU A 14 9.08 0.81 -10.96
N PHE A 15 7.93 0.28 -11.37
CA PHE A 15 7.21 -0.73 -10.60
C PHE A 15 6.20 -1.53 -11.43
N VAL A 16 5.81 -2.66 -10.86
CA VAL A 16 4.71 -3.50 -11.35
C VAL A 16 3.92 -4.04 -10.15
N PHE A 17 2.61 -4.13 -10.30
CA PHE A 17 1.74 -4.92 -9.43
C PHE A 17 0.48 -5.34 -10.18
N SER A 18 -0.24 -6.32 -9.67
CA SER A 18 -1.55 -6.74 -10.18
C SER A 18 -2.65 -6.15 -9.31
N TYR A 19 -3.79 -5.79 -9.92
CA TYR A 19 -4.94 -5.19 -9.23
C TYR A 19 -6.26 -5.73 -9.81
N PRO A 20 -7.39 -5.63 -9.09
CA PRO A 20 -8.66 -6.14 -9.60
C PRO A 20 -9.10 -5.37 -10.86
N ARG A 21 -9.36 -6.10 -11.95
CA ARG A 21 -9.57 -5.55 -13.31
C ARG A 21 -10.72 -4.52 -13.39
N GLU A 22 -11.68 -4.60 -12.49
CA GLU A 22 -12.78 -3.65 -12.42
C GLU A 22 -12.39 -2.29 -11.83
N PHE A 23 -11.20 -2.18 -11.22
CA PHE A 23 -10.71 -0.91 -10.71
C PHE A 23 -10.42 0.05 -11.85
N LYS A 24 -10.66 1.34 -11.59
CA LYS A 24 -10.38 2.41 -12.54
C LYS A 24 -9.46 3.43 -11.92
N ARG A 25 -8.57 4.00 -12.75
CA ARG A 25 -7.74 5.14 -12.36
C ARG A 25 -8.65 6.28 -11.94
N ALA A 26 -8.33 6.90 -10.82
CA ALA A 26 -8.97 8.13 -10.38
C ALA A 26 -7.88 9.19 -10.18
N PRO A 27 -8.04 10.38 -10.76
CA PRO A 27 -7.08 11.46 -10.53
C PRO A 27 -7.10 11.83 -9.05
N LYS A 28 -5.92 11.97 -8.44
CA LYS A 28 -5.85 12.70 -7.17
C LYS A 28 -6.07 14.18 -7.46
N LEU A 29 -6.79 14.84 -6.57
CA LEU A 29 -7.08 16.28 -6.68
C LEU A 29 -5.81 17.14 -6.56
N LEU A 30 -4.79 16.63 -5.87
CA LEU A 30 -3.50 17.27 -5.64
C LEU A 30 -2.40 16.21 -5.71
N LYS A 31 -1.34 16.50 -6.47
CA LYS A 31 -0.13 15.68 -6.50
C LYS A 31 0.68 15.94 -5.23
N THR A 32 0.84 14.91 -4.38
CA THR A 32 1.56 15.02 -3.10
C THR A 32 2.87 14.24 -3.08
N HIS A 33 3.15 13.44 -4.11
CA HIS A 33 4.32 12.57 -4.22
C HIS A 33 5.03 12.78 -5.55
N GLN A 34 6.30 12.36 -5.67
CA GLN A 34 7.02 12.45 -6.93
C GLN A 34 6.29 11.68 -8.03
N ASN A 35 5.98 10.40 -7.76
CA ASN A 35 5.16 9.55 -8.61
C ASN A 35 4.05 8.91 -7.77
N GLU A 36 2.85 8.81 -8.36
CA GLU A 36 1.72 8.17 -7.70
C GLU A 36 0.74 7.57 -8.70
N LEU A 37 0.07 6.50 -8.28
CA LEU A 37 -1.05 5.89 -8.98
C LEU A 37 -2.14 5.60 -7.95
N PHE A 38 -3.39 5.86 -8.33
CA PHE A 38 -4.55 5.55 -7.51
C PHE A 38 -5.65 4.90 -8.35
N LEU A 39 -6.10 3.73 -7.91
CA LEU A 39 -7.09 2.89 -8.55
C LEU A 39 -8.21 2.61 -7.54
N ARG A 40 -9.47 2.79 -7.97
CA ARG A 40 -10.65 2.58 -7.13
C ARG A 40 -11.56 1.51 -7.72
N SER A 41 -12.13 0.68 -6.87
CA SER A 41 -13.18 -0.27 -7.29
C SER A 41 -14.39 0.49 -7.84
N THR A 42 -14.97 -0.06 -8.90
CA THR A 42 -16.25 0.39 -9.45
C THR A 42 -17.44 -0.26 -8.75
N GLN A 43 -17.21 -1.27 -7.91
CA GLN A 43 -18.25 -2.06 -7.26
C GLN A 43 -18.33 -1.81 -5.76
N LEU A 44 -17.17 -1.68 -5.09
CA LEU A 44 -17.10 -1.51 -3.64
C LEU A 44 -16.60 -0.13 -3.24
N LYS A 45 -17.38 0.58 -2.42
CA LYS A 45 -16.98 1.88 -1.88
C LYS A 45 -15.78 1.71 -0.94
N LYS A 46 -14.78 2.57 -1.08
CA LYS A 46 -13.55 2.60 -0.27
C LYS A 46 -12.64 1.38 -0.46
N TYR A 47 -12.90 0.55 -1.48
CA TYR A 47 -11.98 -0.50 -1.91
C TYR A 47 -11.07 0.06 -2.99
N ASN A 48 -9.83 0.37 -2.63
CA ASN A 48 -8.89 1.10 -3.49
C ASN A 48 -7.48 0.57 -3.30
N VAL A 49 -6.65 0.70 -4.33
CA VAL A 49 -5.20 0.51 -4.26
C VAL A 49 -4.50 1.77 -4.73
N GLY A 50 -3.43 2.15 -4.04
CA GLY A 50 -2.57 3.25 -4.44
C GLY A 50 -1.11 2.93 -4.17
N ILE A 51 -0.24 3.47 -5.01
CA ILE A 51 1.20 3.45 -4.80
C ILE A 51 1.74 4.87 -4.84
N THR A 52 2.68 5.16 -3.95
CA THR A 52 3.42 6.42 -3.91
C THR A 52 4.91 6.13 -3.93
N ILE A 53 5.66 7.01 -4.57
CA ILE A 53 7.11 6.92 -4.71
C ILE A 53 7.70 8.29 -4.40
N ASP A 54 8.63 8.32 -3.46
CA ASP A 54 9.33 9.55 -3.05
C ASP A 54 10.83 9.30 -2.87
N PRO A 55 11.69 10.27 -3.20
CA PRO A 55 13.11 10.18 -2.90
C PRO A 55 13.33 10.28 -1.39
N VAL A 56 14.26 9.49 -0.87
CA VAL A 56 14.63 9.47 0.55
C VAL A 56 16.15 9.49 0.73
N THR A 57 16.62 9.87 1.92
CA THR A 57 18.06 9.90 2.25
C THR A 57 18.57 8.62 2.90
N ILE A 58 17.66 7.78 3.39
CA ILE A 58 17.96 6.45 3.92
C ILE A 58 18.34 5.48 2.80
N LYS A 59 19.16 4.46 3.09
CA LYS A 59 19.55 3.44 2.13
C LYS A 59 18.66 2.21 2.21
N THR A 60 18.17 1.90 3.41
CA THR A 60 17.27 0.78 3.69
C THR A 60 16.18 1.22 4.67
N LEU A 61 15.07 0.47 4.73
CA LEU A 61 14.02 0.74 5.74
C LEU A 61 14.53 0.64 7.17
N LYS A 62 15.51 -0.24 7.44
CA LYS A 62 16.14 -0.37 8.77
C LYS A 62 16.85 0.90 9.24
N ASP A 63 17.33 1.75 8.33
CA ASP A 63 17.93 3.04 8.69
C ASP A 63 16.89 4.02 9.24
N PHE A 64 15.61 3.84 8.86
CA PHE A 64 14.49 4.60 9.40
C PHE A 64 13.97 3.99 10.71
N GLY A 65 13.89 2.66 10.78
CA GLY A 65 13.51 1.94 11.99
C GLY A 65 13.22 0.47 11.74
N THR A 66 13.06 -0.30 12.82
CA THR A 66 12.56 -1.69 12.72
C THR A 66 11.11 -1.72 12.22
N VAL A 67 10.68 -2.85 11.65
CA VAL A 67 9.30 -3.03 11.16
C VAL A 67 8.24 -2.65 12.22
N HIS A 68 8.48 -2.98 13.49
CA HIS A 68 7.58 -2.65 14.60
C HIS A 68 7.57 -1.14 14.90
N GLN A 69 8.72 -0.49 14.95
CA GLN A 69 8.81 0.96 15.16
C GLN A 69 8.12 1.74 14.02
N VAL A 70 8.30 1.28 12.77
CA VAL A 70 7.64 1.89 11.61
C VAL A 70 6.12 1.69 11.68
N ALA A 71 5.65 0.50 12.03
CA ALA A 71 4.23 0.23 12.21
C ALA A 71 3.63 1.09 13.33
N GLU A 72 4.27 1.16 14.49
CA GLU A 72 3.86 2.02 15.61
C GLU A 72 3.76 3.50 15.21
N ASN A 73 4.76 3.99 14.47
CA ASN A 73 4.75 5.35 13.95
C ASN A 73 3.59 5.59 12.97
N ILE A 74 3.29 4.64 12.08
CA ILE A 74 2.13 4.72 11.18
C ILE A 74 0.83 4.79 11.97
N ILE A 75 0.64 3.92 12.97
CA ILE A 75 -0.56 3.93 13.82
C ILE A 75 -0.68 5.26 14.57
N LYS A 76 0.43 5.76 15.12
CA LYS A 76 0.46 7.05 15.81
C LYS A 76 0.02 8.19 14.88
N LEU A 77 0.63 8.29 13.69
CA LEU A 77 0.29 9.32 12.70
C LEU A 77 -1.15 9.19 12.20
N GLU A 78 -1.69 7.97 12.09
CA GLU A 78 -3.09 7.76 11.72
C GLU A 78 -4.04 8.32 12.78
N ARG A 79 -3.74 8.11 14.07
CA ARG A 79 -4.55 8.62 15.20
C ARG A 79 -4.50 10.15 15.32
N GLU A 80 -3.46 10.78 14.80
CA GLU A 80 -3.32 12.25 14.78
C GLU A 80 -4.17 12.91 13.67
N LYS A 81 -4.71 12.14 12.72
CA LYS A 81 -5.54 12.69 11.64
C LYS A 81 -6.91 13.13 12.14
N GLU A 82 -7.38 14.26 11.61
CA GLU A 82 -8.69 14.79 11.92
C GLU A 82 -9.81 13.79 11.59
N GLY A 83 -10.67 13.54 12.57
CA GLY A 83 -11.83 12.66 12.42
C GLY A 83 -11.53 11.16 12.51
N VAL A 84 -10.29 10.76 12.84
CA VAL A 84 -9.95 9.39 13.25
C VAL A 84 -10.23 9.24 14.74
N MET A 85 -11.01 8.23 15.12
CA MET A 85 -11.29 7.91 16.53
C MET A 85 -10.29 6.90 17.09
N ASN A 86 -9.88 5.92 16.28
CA ASN A 86 -8.96 4.88 16.68
C ASN A 86 -8.19 4.34 15.47
N ALA A 87 -7.00 3.82 15.71
CA ALA A 87 -6.27 3.00 14.73
C ALA A 87 -5.56 1.87 15.47
N GLU A 88 -5.52 0.69 14.87
CA GLU A 88 -5.01 -0.54 15.51
C GLU A 88 -4.17 -1.34 14.53
N LEU A 89 -2.95 -1.69 14.97
CA LEU A 89 -2.11 -2.66 14.28
C LEU A 89 -2.72 -4.06 14.40
N LYS A 90 -2.65 -4.83 13.32
CA LYS A 90 -3.24 -6.17 13.24
C LYS A 90 -2.20 -7.23 12.91
N GLU A 91 -1.36 -6.94 11.93
CA GLU A 91 -0.21 -7.77 11.59
C GLU A 91 0.94 -6.88 11.13
N VAL A 92 2.16 -7.35 11.40
CA VAL A 92 3.38 -6.71 10.93
C VAL A 92 4.40 -7.79 10.60
N SER A 93 5.02 -7.69 9.44
CA SER A 93 6.05 -8.65 9.03
C SER A 93 7.12 -8.00 8.18
N ARG A 94 8.32 -8.57 8.25
CA ARG A 94 9.45 -8.22 7.40
C ARG A 94 9.57 -9.26 6.30
N GLY A 95 9.89 -8.81 5.09
CA GLY A 95 10.19 -9.65 3.95
C GLY A 95 11.34 -9.10 3.10
N ILE A 96 11.51 -9.69 1.93
CA ILE A 96 12.44 -9.23 0.89
C ILE A 96 11.63 -9.01 -0.40
N LEU A 97 11.87 -7.89 -1.07
CA LEU A 97 11.30 -7.55 -2.37
C LEU A 97 12.44 -7.09 -3.27
N ASP A 98 12.64 -7.79 -4.38
CA ASP A 98 13.70 -7.52 -5.38
C ASP A 98 15.10 -7.34 -4.74
N GLY A 99 15.41 -8.16 -3.73
CA GLY A 99 16.68 -8.12 -3.02
C GLY A 99 16.77 -7.05 -1.91
N ASN A 100 15.75 -6.21 -1.74
CA ASN A 100 15.70 -5.17 -0.71
C ASN A 100 14.79 -5.59 0.45
N GLU A 101 15.10 -5.12 1.66
CA GLU A 101 14.20 -5.31 2.81
C GLU A 101 12.86 -4.62 2.57
N SER A 102 11.78 -5.33 2.83
CA SER A 102 10.42 -4.80 2.72
C SER A 102 9.64 -5.02 4.01
N TYR A 103 8.74 -4.08 4.32
CA TYR A 103 7.86 -4.15 5.48
C TYR A 103 6.43 -4.31 5.00
N PHE A 104 5.70 -5.24 5.60
CA PHE A 104 4.26 -5.39 5.46
C PHE A 104 3.59 -4.97 6.77
N ILE A 105 2.56 -4.13 6.66
CA ILE A 105 1.83 -3.56 7.78
C ILE A 105 0.35 -3.67 7.48
N ASP A 106 -0.36 -4.36 8.36
CA ASP A 106 -1.80 -4.52 8.33
C ASP A 106 -2.43 -3.82 9.53
N TYR A 107 -3.34 -2.88 9.27
CA TYR A 107 -3.97 -2.11 10.33
C TYR A 107 -5.39 -1.65 9.98
N THR A 108 -6.15 -1.29 11.01
CA THR A 108 -7.46 -0.65 10.87
C THR A 108 -7.40 0.81 11.30
N ALA A 109 -8.18 1.67 10.66
CA ALA A 109 -8.47 3.01 11.15
C ALA A 109 -9.99 3.23 11.19
N ASP A 110 -10.52 3.49 12.39
CA ASP A 110 -11.90 3.90 12.61
C ASP A 110 -12.00 5.42 12.60
N SER A 111 -12.92 5.93 11.79
CA SER A 111 -13.05 7.36 11.53
C SER A 111 -14.51 7.73 11.26
N THR A 112 -14.78 9.03 11.27
CA THR A 112 -16.05 9.61 10.79
C THR A 112 -16.42 9.19 9.37
N ARG A 113 -15.47 8.67 8.59
CA ARG A 113 -15.64 8.21 7.20
C ARG A 113 -15.75 6.68 7.08
N GLY A 114 -15.84 5.99 8.22
CA GLY A 114 -15.96 4.54 8.36
C GLY A 114 -14.68 3.87 8.89
N ASN A 115 -14.83 2.61 9.26
CA ASN A 115 -13.73 1.73 9.67
C ASN A 115 -13.11 1.04 8.45
N ILE A 116 -11.84 1.33 8.19
CA ILE A 116 -11.11 0.90 7.00
C ILE A 116 -9.96 -0.02 7.43
N ARG A 117 -9.81 -1.14 6.73
CA ARG A 117 -8.66 -2.05 6.80
C ARG A 117 -7.66 -1.65 5.73
N TYR A 118 -6.38 -1.59 6.08
CA TYR A 118 -5.27 -1.23 5.21
C TYR A 118 -4.22 -2.32 5.24
N PHE A 119 -3.78 -2.74 4.05
CA PHE A 119 -2.55 -3.48 3.85
C PHE A 119 -1.56 -2.55 3.15
N SER A 120 -0.39 -2.38 3.75
CA SER A 120 0.68 -1.55 3.19
C SER A 120 1.96 -2.36 3.06
N LYS A 121 2.59 -2.32 1.88
CA LYS A 121 3.92 -2.87 1.62
C LYS A 121 4.88 -1.73 1.27
N LEU A 122 5.96 -1.64 2.05
CA LEU A 122 6.97 -0.60 1.96
C LEU A 122 8.30 -1.22 1.54
N VAL A 123 9.09 -0.48 0.76
CA VAL A 123 10.45 -0.86 0.36
C VAL A 123 11.23 0.39 -0.05
N VAL A 124 12.53 0.42 0.26
CA VAL A 124 13.47 1.39 -0.28
C VAL A 124 14.36 0.67 -1.28
N ASP A 125 14.42 1.16 -2.51
CA ASP A 125 15.26 0.57 -3.56
C ASP A 125 16.71 1.07 -3.51
N SER A 126 17.56 0.50 -4.37
CA SER A 126 18.97 0.90 -4.47
C SER A 126 19.21 2.33 -4.99
N LYS A 127 18.18 2.99 -5.53
CA LYS A 127 18.20 4.40 -5.97
C LYS A 127 17.66 5.33 -4.87
N GLN A 128 17.46 4.82 -3.65
CA GLN A 128 16.94 5.56 -2.50
C GLN A 128 15.55 6.17 -2.77
N ARG A 129 14.66 5.38 -3.37
CA ARG A 129 13.25 5.72 -3.52
C ARG A 129 12.43 4.87 -2.57
N LEU A 130 11.60 5.51 -1.76
CA LEU A 130 10.61 4.85 -0.91
C LEU A 130 9.35 4.58 -1.72
N TYR A 131 9.02 3.31 -1.86
CA TYR A 131 7.76 2.86 -2.42
C TYR A 131 6.81 2.47 -1.29
N VAL A 132 5.57 2.92 -1.38
CA VAL A 132 4.48 2.52 -0.47
C VAL A 132 3.29 2.08 -1.30
N LEU A 133 3.10 0.76 -1.46
CA LEU A 133 1.88 0.21 -2.02
C LEU A 133 0.88 -0.01 -0.91
N THR A 134 -0.31 0.58 -1.02
CA THR A 134 -1.40 0.40 -0.06
C THR A 134 -2.66 -0.05 -0.77
N ILE A 135 -3.27 -1.13 -0.30
CA ILE A 135 -4.63 -1.52 -0.64
C ILE A 135 -5.51 -1.44 0.60
N GLN A 136 -6.71 -0.91 0.44
CA GLN A 136 -7.64 -0.67 1.53
C GLN A 136 -9.04 -1.12 1.18
N ALA A 137 -9.80 -1.57 2.17
CA ALA A 137 -11.21 -1.88 2.06
C ALA A 137 -11.94 -1.48 3.35
N LYS A 138 -13.28 -1.38 3.31
CA LYS A 138 -14.03 -1.30 4.57
C LYS A 138 -13.78 -2.56 5.40
N GLN A 139 -13.65 -2.40 6.71
CA GLN A 139 -13.46 -3.53 7.62
C GLN A 139 -14.59 -4.58 7.49
N ASP A 140 -15.83 -4.14 7.27
CA ASP A 140 -16.98 -5.04 7.06
C ASP A 140 -16.92 -5.85 5.77
N ASP A 141 -16.20 -5.36 4.76
CA ASP A 141 -16.02 -6.05 3.48
C ASP A 141 -14.71 -6.86 3.44
N PHE A 142 -13.82 -6.68 4.41
CA PHE A 142 -12.47 -7.27 4.42
C PHE A 142 -12.47 -8.78 4.20
N SER A 143 -13.35 -9.53 4.89
CA SER A 143 -13.42 -10.99 4.73
C SER A 143 -13.75 -11.43 3.30
N LYS A 144 -14.43 -10.60 2.51
CA LYS A 144 -14.81 -10.87 1.12
C LYS A 144 -13.68 -10.62 0.13
N VAL A 145 -12.75 -9.72 0.49
CA VAL A 145 -11.69 -9.22 -0.39
C VAL A 145 -10.27 -9.53 0.11
N LYS A 146 -10.11 -10.13 1.30
CA LYS A 146 -8.80 -10.40 1.91
C LYS A 146 -7.83 -11.10 0.96
N ALA A 147 -8.26 -12.21 0.37
CA ALA A 147 -7.42 -12.98 -0.56
C ALA A 147 -7.01 -12.17 -1.81
N GLU A 148 -7.84 -11.24 -2.25
CA GLU A 148 -7.52 -10.35 -3.36
C GLU A 148 -6.55 -9.26 -2.92
N MET A 149 -6.73 -8.68 -1.73
CA MET A 149 -5.79 -7.74 -1.12
C MET A 149 -4.40 -8.35 -0.92
N GLU A 150 -4.33 -9.61 -0.45
CA GLU A 150 -3.08 -10.37 -0.32
C GLU A 150 -2.41 -10.53 -1.69
N ALA A 151 -3.15 -10.96 -2.72
CA ALA A 151 -2.62 -11.13 -4.07
C ALA A 151 -2.08 -9.83 -4.68
N VAL A 152 -2.73 -8.69 -4.44
CA VAL A 152 -2.22 -7.37 -4.85
C VAL A 152 -0.85 -7.09 -4.20
N ILE A 153 -0.76 -7.26 -2.88
CA ILE A 153 0.47 -7.01 -2.11
C ILE A 153 1.62 -7.95 -2.51
N GLU A 154 1.31 -9.22 -2.76
CA GLU A 154 2.27 -10.25 -3.16
C GLU A 154 2.82 -10.00 -4.57
N SER A 155 2.00 -9.48 -5.48
CA SER A 155 2.38 -9.23 -6.87
C SER A 155 3.29 -8.01 -7.11
N PHE A 156 3.61 -7.25 -6.05
CA PHE A 156 4.36 -6.00 -6.14
C PHE A 156 5.86 -6.21 -6.30
N HIS A 157 6.44 -5.51 -7.28
CA HIS A 157 7.88 -5.40 -7.52
C HIS A 157 8.27 -3.96 -7.90
N THR A 158 9.48 -3.55 -7.50
CA THR A 158 10.16 -2.25 -7.76
C THR A 158 10.99 -2.22 -9.03
N GLN A 159 10.98 -3.32 -9.77
CA GLN A 159 11.52 -3.43 -11.11
C GLN A 159 10.60 -4.33 -11.91
N SER A 160 10.35 -4.02 -13.18
CA SER A 160 9.89 -5.10 -14.08
C SER A 160 11.04 -6.11 -14.15
N PRO A 161 10.83 -7.41 -13.86
CA PRO A 161 11.89 -8.38 -14.04
C PRO A 161 12.39 -8.26 -15.48
N THR A 162 13.69 -7.98 -15.62
CA THR A 162 14.37 -7.99 -16.91
C THR A 162 14.17 -9.39 -17.46
N VAL A 163 13.36 -9.50 -18.52
CA VAL A 163 13.21 -10.74 -19.30
C VAL A 163 14.55 -11.08 -19.94
#